data_AF-A0A3A6NET0-F1
#
_entry.id   AF-A0A3A6NET0-F1
#
_cell.length_a   1.000
_cell.length_b   1.000
_cell.length_c   1.000
_cell.angle_alpha   90.00
_cell.angle_beta   90.00
_cell.angle_gamma   90.00
#
_symmetry.space_group_name_H-M   'P 1'
#
loop_
_entity.id
_entity.type
_entity.pdbx_description
1 polymer ?
#
loop_
_entity_poly.entity_id
_entity_poly.type
_entity_poly.pdbx_seq_one_letter_code
_entity_poly.pdbx_strand_id
1 'polypeptide(L)'
;MSKVFIIDNILFAPFKGLWWLAREIYNRAQQELFDEETIQKQLAALQVAYELGNLPRDEFEQQEAMLLDRLRQARAARTLQSPGEEED
;
A
#
# COMPACT_ATOMS: atom_id res chain seq x y z
N MET A 1 12.27 -27.00 22.54
CA MET A 1 10.84 -26.67 22.46
C MET A 1 10.74 -25.24 21.97
N SER A 2 10.14 -24.88 20.83
CA SER A 2 9.13 -25.58 20.03
C SER A 2 9.40 -25.37 18.55
N LYS A 3 9.35 -26.48 17.81
CA LYS A 3 9.11 -26.49 16.37
C LYS A 3 7.63 -26.12 16.18
N VAL A 4 7.33 -25.14 15.35
CA VAL A 4 6.10 -24.90 14.55
C VAL A 4 6.02 -23.38 14.33
N PHE A 5 6.70 -22.87 13.29
CA PHE A 5 6.50 -21.50 12.80
C PHE A 5 6.18 -21.47 11.29
N ILE A 6 6.05 -22.65 10.68
CA ILE A 6 5.88 -22.82 9.23
C ILE A 6 4.42 -23.22 8.90
N ILE A 7 3.71 -23.83 9.84
CA ILE A 7 2.33 -24.32 9.62
C ILE A 7 1.31 -23.17 9.63
N ASP A 8 1.51 -22.15 10.47
CA ASP A 8 0.62 -20.98 10.51
C ASP A 8 0.69 -20.13 9.23
N ASN A 9 1.86 -20.07 8.57
CA ASN A 9 2.02 -19.23 7.38
C ASN A 9 1.32 -19.81 6.14
N ILE A 10 1.26 -21.14 6.00
CA ILE A 10 0.57 -21.82 4.89
C ILE A 10 -0.96 -21.76 5.02
N LEU A 11 -1.50 -21.77 6.24
CA LEU A 11 -2.95 -21.70 6.46
C LEU A 11 -3.53 -20.31 6.14
N PHE A 12 -2.76 -19.24 6.33
CA PHE A 12 -3.15 -17.87 5.97
C PHE A 12 -2.66 -17.41 4.58
N ALA A 13 -1.79 -18.18 3.93
CA ALA A 13 -1.27 -17.90 2.58
C ALA A 13 -2.36 -17.70 1.49
N PRO A 14 -3.45 -18.49 1.40
CA PRO A 14 -4.46 -18.27 0.36
C PRO A 14 -5.24 -16.96 0.56
N PHE A 15 -5.47 -16.53 1.80
CA PHE A 15 -6.17 -15.27 2.10
C PHE A 15 -5.32 -14.04 1.80
N LYS A 16 -4.02 -14.08 2.15
CA LYS A 16 -3.06 -13.01 1.83
C LYS A 16 -2.85 -12.85 0.32
N GLY A 17 -2.76 -13.97 -0.40
CA GLY A 17 -2.61 -13.98 -1.86
C GLY A 17 -3.81 -13.33 -2.58
N LEU A 18 -5.02 -13.61 -2.11
CA LEU A 18 -6.24 -13.05 -2.69
C LEU A 18 -6.40 -11.55 -2.36
N TRP A 19 -6.02 -11.11 -1.16
CA TRP A 19 -6.02 -9.70 -0.79
C TRP A 19 -4.97 -8.89 -1.56
N TRP A 20 -3.75 -9.43 -1.72
CA TRP A 20 -2.72 -8.83 -2.57
C TRP A 20 -3.17 -8.71 -4.03
N LEU A 21 -3.84 -9.74 -4.55
CA LEU A 21 -4.36 -9.73 -5.91
C LEU A 21 -5.50 -8.72 -6.09
N ALA A 22 -6.41 -8.60 -5.12
CA ALA A 22 -7.44 -7.57 -5.13
C ALA A 22 -6.84 -6.15 -5.13
N ARG A 23 -5.76 -5.94 -4.38
CA ARG A 23 -5.02 -4.67 -4.37
C ARG A 23 -4.33 -4.39 -5.70
N GLU A 24 -3.72 -5.40 -6.32
CA GLU A 24 -3.06 -5.25 -7.63
C GLU A 24 -4.08 -4.94 -8.73
N ILE A 25 -5.24 -5.60 -8.71
CA ILE A 25 -6.35 -5.32 -9.63
C ILE A 25 -6.87 -3.89 -9.43
N TYR A 26 -7.01 -3.44 -8.18
CA TYR A 26 -7.40 -2.05 -7.87
C TYR A 26 -6.37 -1.03 -8.39
N ASN A 27 -5.07 -1.33 -8.25
CA ASN A 27 -3.98 -0.50 -8.76
C ASN A 27 -3.99 -0.35 -10.29
N ARG A 28 -4.37 -1.41 -11.02
CA ARG A 28 -4.44 -1.36 -12.49
C ARG A 28 -5.69 -0.63 -13.00
N ALA A 29 -6.77 -0.62 -12.23
CA ALA A 29 -8.04 0.00 -12.63
C ALA A 29 -8.10 1.53 -12.42
N GLN A 30 -7.12 2.16 -11.77
CA GLN A 30 -7.15 3.58 -11.38
C GLN A 30 -5.96 4.40 -11.89
N GLN A 31 -5.22 3.92 -12.90
CA GLN A 31 -4.00 4.58 -13.42
C GLN A 31 -4.18 6.01 -13.96
N GLU A 32 -5.39 6.56 -14.01
CA GLU A 32 -5.67 7.91 -14.55
C GLU A 32 -6.09 8.98 -13.52
N LEU A 33 -6.36 8.65 -12.25
CA LEU A 33 -7.00 9.61 -11.31
C LEU A 33 -6.11 10.07 -10.15
N PHE A 34 -4.89 10.56 -10.42
CA PHE A 34 -3.92 11.08 -9.43
C PHE A 34 -3.15 10.00 -8.62
N ASP A 35 -1.83 9.95 -8.81
CA ASP A 35 -0.91 9.05 -8.10
C ASP A 35 -1.04 9.17 -6.57
N GLU A 36 -1.16 10.39 -6.04
CA GLU A 36 -1.31 10.63 -4.60
C GLU A 36 -2.63 10.08 -4.04
N GLU A 37 -3.77 10.36 -4.68
CA GLU A 37 -5.08 9.93 -4.20
C GLU A 37 -5.18 8.39 -4.19
N THR A 38 -4.61 7.77 -5.22
CA THR A 38 -4.51 6.31 -5.33
C THR A 38 -3.68 5.71 -4.21
N ILE A 39 -2.55 6.32 -3.83
CA ILE A 39 -1.71 5.85 -2.72
C ILE A 39 -2.42 6.05 -1.37
N GLN A 40 -3.14 7.15 -1.18
CA GLN A 40 -3.92 7.40 0.04
C GLN A 40 -5.04 6.37 0.23
N LYS A 41 -5.77 6.01 -0.84
CA LYS A 41 -6.79 4.95 -0.81
C LYS A 41 -6.19 3.59 -0.46
N GLN A 42 -5.00 3.28 -0.98
CA GLN A 42 -4.29 2.04 -0.63
C GLN A 42 -3.89 1.99 0.85
N LEU A 43 -3.42 3.11 1.42
CA LEU A 43 -3.10 3.21 2.85
C LEU A 43 -4.36 2.97 3.71
N ALA A 44 -5.49 3.59 3.35
CA ALA A 44 -6.76 3.37 4.06
C ALA A 44 -7.23 1.91 3.99
N ALA A 45 -7.14 1.28 2.82
CA ALA A 45 -7.49 -0.13 2.66
C ALA A 45 -6.56 -1.06 3.45
N LEU A 46 -5.26 -0.74 3.50
CA LEU A 46 -4.25 -1.45 4.28
C LEU A 46 -4.57 -1.38 5.78
N GLN A 47 -4.95 -0.21 6.28
CA GLN A 47 -5.35 0.01 7.68
C GLN A 47 -6.58 -0.85 8.04
N VAL A 48 -7.63 -0.80 7.23
CA VAL A 48 -8.85 -1.59 7.46
C VAL A 48 -8.55 -3.10 7.48
N ALA A 49 -7.68 -3.57 6.58
CA ALA A 49 -7.30 -4.98 6.57
C ALA A 49 -6.56 -5.42 7.84
N TYR A 50 -5.68 -4.56 8.38
CA TYR A 50 -5.00 -4.79 9.65
C TYR A 50 -5.99 -4.76 10.84
N GLU A 51 -6.89 -3.78 10.87
CA GLU A 51 -7.92 -3.65 11.92
C GLU A 51 -8.86 -4.86 11.96
N LEU A 52 -9.18 -5.44 10.81
CA LEU A 52 -9.99 -6.66 10.70
C LEU A 52 -9.21 -7.95 11.05
N GLY A 53 -7.91 -7.86 11.36
CA GLY A 53 -7.05 -9.01 11.63
C GLY A 53 -6.72 -9.85 10.40
N ASN A 54 -7.02 -9.35 9.20
CA ASN A 54 -6.73 -10.03 7.93
C ASN A 54 -5.26 -9.85 7.49
N LEU A 55 -4.52 -8.97 8.17
CA LEU A 55 -3.12 -8.67 7.90
C LEU A 55 -2.32 -8.66 9.22
N PRO A 56 -1.20 -9.40 9.33
CA PRO A 56 -0.35 -9.34 10.51
C PRO A 56 0.44 -8.02 10.56
N ARG A 57 0.84 -7.62 11.77
CA ARG A 57 1.58 -6.37 12.03
C ARG A 57 2.81 -6.21 11.14
N ASP A 58 3.67 -7.22 11.06
CA ASP A 58 4.94 -7.11 10.32
C ASP A 58 4.71 -6.83 8.82
N GLU A 59 3.67 -7.42 8.23
CA GLU A 59 3.31 -7.18 6.83
C GLU A 59 2.61 -5.82 6.65
N PHE A 60 1.78 -5.42 7.61
CA PHE A 60 1.20 -4.08 7.63
C PHE A 60 2.29 -3.01 7.62
N GLU A 61 3.24 -3.08 8.55
CA GLU A 61 4.33 -2.10 8.70
C GLU A 61 5.21 -2.03 7.44
N GLN A 62 5.55 -3.19 6.86
CA GLN A 62 6.36 -3.24 5.64
C GLN A 62 5.65 -2.57 4.45
N GLN A 63 4.36 -2.86 4.28
CA GLN A 63 3.59 -2.31 3.17
C GLN A 63 3.24 -0.83 3.37
N GLU A 64 2.96 -0.41 4.61
CA GLU A 64 2.74 0.98 4.99
C GLU A 64 3.96 1.83 4.66
N ALA A 65 5.16 1.37 5.04
CA ALA A 65 6.41 2.06 4.74
C ALA A 65 6.62 2.24 3.23
N MET A 66 6.33 1.22 2.42
CA MET A 66 6.43 1.30 0.96
C MET A 66 5.45 2.31 0.35
N LEU A 67 4.20 2.32 0.81
CA LEU A 67 3.17 3.24 0.31
C LEU A 67 3.48 4.69 0.71
N LEU A 68 3.93 4.92 1.95
CA LEU A 68 4.35 6.23 2.42
C LEU A 68 5.56 6.75 1.63
N ASP A 69 6.49 5.88 1.26
CA ASP A 69 7.62 6.27 0.41
C ASP A 69 7.18 6.67 -1.00
N ARG A 70 6.29 5.90 -1.63
CA ARG A 70 5.67 6.30 -2.91
C ARG A 70 4.93 7.64 -2.79
N LEU A 71 4.22 7.87 -1.68
CA LEU A 71 3.50 9.12 -1.45
C LEU A 71 4.46 10.32 -1.41
N ARG A 72 5.62 10.15 -0.74
CA ARG A 72 6.67 11.17 -0.72
C ARG A 72 7.21 11.46 -2.12
N GLN A 73 7.50 10.41 -2.89
CA GLN A 73 8.00 10.55 -4.27
C GLN A 73 6.99 11.25 -5.18
N ALA A 74 5.70 10.86 -5.11
CA ALA A 74 4.63 11.46 -5.90
C ALA A 74 4.44 12.96 -5.57
N ARG A 75 4.52 13.32 -4.28
CA ARG A 75 4.46 14.73 -3.85
C ARG A 75 5.66 15.53 -4.35
N ALA A 76 6.87 14.99 -4.20
CA ALA A 76 8.09 15.65 -4.66
C ALA A 76 8.07 15.88 -6.19
N ALA A 77 7.59 14.90 -6.96
CA ALA A 77 7.44 15.04 -8.41
C ALA A 77 6.44 16.14 -8.81
N ARG A 78 5.34 16.29 -8.08
CA ARG A 78 4.38 17.38 -8.30
C ARG A 78 4.97 18.75 -7.98
N THR A 79 5.69 18.88 -6.86
CA THR A 79 6.32 20.15 -6.48
C THR A 79 7.35 20.61 -7.51
N LEU A 80 8.11 19.69 -8.11
CA LEU A 80 9.09 20.01 -9.16
C LEU A 80 8.44 20.33 -10.52
N GLN A 81 7.19 19.91 -10.76
CA GLN A 81 6.43 20.22 -11.98
C GLN A 81 5.67 21.56 -11.91
N SER A 82 5.66 22.23 -10.75
CA SER A 82 5.32 23.66 -10.64
C SER A 82 6.61 24.49 -10.51
N PRO A 83 7.37 24.73 -11.60
CA PRO A 83 8.20 25.92 -11.62
C PRO A 83 7.22 27.10 -11.56
N GLY A 84 7.46 28.01 -10.62
CA GLY A 84 6.63 29.20 -10.44
C GLY A 84 6.40 29.90 -11.77
N GLU A 85 5.15 30.29 -11.99
CA GLU A 85 4.83 31.48 -12.76
C GLU A 85 5.81 32.57 -12.29
N GLU A 86 6.79 32.91 -13.14
CA GLU A 86 7.64 34.07 -12.91
C GLU A 86 6.71 35.30 -12.94
N GLU A 87 6.60 35.96 -11.79
CA GLU A 87 5.88 37.23 -11.62
C GLU A 87 6.50 38.29 -12.55
N ASP A 88 5.70 38.84 -13.48
CA ASP A 88 5.98 40.09 -14.22
C ASP A 88 5.73 41.33 -13.33
#